data_AF-A0A812XYN2-F1
#
_entry.id   AF-A0A812XYN2-F1
#
_cell.length_a   1.000
_cell.length_b   1.000
_cell.length_c   1.000
_cell.angle_alpha   90.00
_cell.angle_beta   90.00
_cell.angle_gamma   90.00
#
_symmetry.space_group_name_H-M   'P 1'
#
loop_
_entity.id
_entity.type
_entity.pdbx_description
1 polymer ?
#
loop_
_entity_poly.entity_id
_entity_poly.type
_entity_poly.pdbx_seq_one_letter_code
_entity_poly.pdbx_strand_id
1 'polypeptide(L)'
;MQLSNEAKDVENRNLQALLNEKQESDFDEGISDDALRKRLNRLCERKKNGHLQVPQELHDMWLKGGDERKLLLQRLQEAGLDKDKFISTVCLEIKQKEGVKVRSRIKGVKEYCEANRAELIGWDKYENKPKYWYEEDLEMEWEKQKERSASTTTKMEMQRTGENVANDMTTPMQMDMQLAARGMGEPGKAPVPMTTGSRGGDSLLPCVPRNAVPSSVVTKYMDGLAKRINKDLGQKYGDIDPIVAKVGKLTKDLEAVLSKMTDVYSEGAVEGYSAETQDSVTLEVRTKSIPIPKSSAVKPKAKAKGTPKVAPKPAAKPEAASAKPGKRGKK
;
A
#
# COMPACT_ATOMS: atom_id res chain seq x y z
N MET A 1 -43.16 -50.55 -14.23
CA MET A 1 -41.89 -49.95 -14.73
C MET A 1 -41.35 -48.80 -13.85
N GLN A 2 -42.11 -48.23 -12.91
CA GLN A 2 -41.61 -47.12 -12.07
C GLN A 2 -40.59 -47.56 -10.99
N LEU A 3 -40.71 -48.78 -10.45
CA LEU A 3 -39.76 -49.31 -9.45
C LEU A 3 -38.32 -49.51 -9.96
N SER A 4 -38.12 -49.54 -11.28
CA SER A 4 -36.78 -49.71 -11.87
C SER A 4 -35.96 -48.41 -11.90
N ASN A 5 -36.58 -47.24 -11.73
CA ASN A 5 -35.88 -45.96 -11.80
C ASN A 5 -35.32 -45.55 -10.44
N GLU A 6 -36.03 -45.82 -9.35
CA GLU A 6 -35.55 -45.50 -7.99
C GLU A 6 -34.30 -46.30 -7.62
N ALA A 7 -34.20 -47.56 -8.04
CA ALA A 7 -33.02 -48.38 -7.80
C ALA A 7 -31.76 -47.81 -8.49
N LYS A 8 -31.91 -47.24 -9.69
CA LYS A 8 -30.80 -46.64 -10.44
C LYS A 8 -30.35 -45.29 -9.85
N ASP A 9 -31.26 -44.55 -9.23
CA ASP A 9 -30.93 -43.28 -8.58
C ASP A 9 -30.17 -43.48 -7.26
N VAL A 10 -30.46 -44.55 -6.51
CA VAL A 10 -29.71 -44.92 -5.31
C VAL A 10 -28.29 -45.37 -5.66
N GLU A 11 -28.15 -46.17 -6.72
CA GLU A 11 -26.84 -46.64 -7.19
C GLU A 11 -25.95 -45.50 -7.69
N ASN A 12 -26.52 -44.54 -8.44
CA ASN A 12 -25.78 -43.34 -8.88
C ASN A 12 -25.34 -42.44 -7.71
N ARG A 13 -26.14 -42.32 -6.64
CA ARG A 13 -25.74 -41.56 -5.44
C ARG A 13 -24.58 -42.22 -4.70
N ASN A 14 -24.59 -43.54 -4.55
CA ASN A 14 -23.49 -44.27 -3.93
C ASN A 14 -22.21 -44.20 -4.77
N LEU A 15 -22.33 -44.25 -6.10
CA LEU A 15 -21.18 -44.08 -6.99
C LEU A 15 -20.60 -42.66 -6.92
N GLN A 16 -21.43 -41.63 -6.80
CA GLN A 16 -20.96 -40.26 -6.56
C GLN A 16 -20.28 -40.10 -5.20
N ALA A 17 -20.79 -40.73 -4.14
CA ALA A 17 -20.15 -40.69 -2.82
C ALA A 17 -18.77 -41.34 -2.84
N LEU A 18 -18.63 -42.52 -3.47
CA LEU A 18 -17.34 -43.21 -3.62
C LEU A 18 -16.35 -42.45 -4.51
N LEU A 19 -16.82 -41.73 -5.53
CA LEU A 19 -15.97 -40.89 -6.37
C LEU A 19 -15.45 -39.66 -5.64
N ASN A 20 -16.27 -39.04 -4.78
CA ASN A 20 -15.83 -37.94 -3.92
C ASN A 20 -14.84 -38.43 -2.85
N GLU A 21 -15.09 -39.59 -2.24
CA GLU A 21 -14.19 -40.18 -1.23
C GLU A 21 -12.82 -40.57 -1.84
N LYS A 22 -12.79 -41.06 -3.10
CA LYS A 22 -11.54 -41.33 -3.81
C LYS A 22 -10.81 -40.08 -4.31
N GLN A 23 -11.51 -38.99 -4.58
CA GLN A 23 -10.85 -37.75 -5.00
C GLN A 23 -10.19 -37.02 -3.83
N GLU A 24 -10.61 -37.26 -2.59
CA GLU A 24 -9.96 -36.71 -1.40
C GLU A 24 -8.71 -37.50 -0.98
N SER A 25 -8.58 -38.79 -1.32
CA SER A 25 -7.45 -39.63 -0.87
C SER A 25 -6.15 -39.46 -1.66
N ASP A 26 -6.21 -39.00 -2.91
CA ASP A 26 -5.04 -39.02 -3.81
C ASP A 26 -4.29 -37.67 -3.89
N PHE A 27 -4.76 -36.63 -3.18
CA PHE A 27 -4.05 -35.34 -3.06
C PHE A 27 -3.25 -35.17 -1.75
N ASP A 28 -3.32 -36.16 -0.86
CA ASP A 28 -2.61 -36.18 0.43
C ASP A 28 -1.25 -36.91 0.36
N GLU A 29 -0.58 -36.86 -0.80
CA GLU A 29 0.89 -36.99 -0.82
C GLU A 29 1.49 -35.73 -0.19
N GLY A 30 1.36 -35.68 1.13
CA GLY A 30 1.75 -34.58 1.99
C GLY A 30 3.18 -34.16 1.65
N ILE A 31 3.33 -32.89 1.30
CA ILE A 31 4.63 -32.27 1.11
C ILE A 31 5.47 -32.58 2.35
N SER A 32 6.59 -33.30 2.16
CA SER A 32 7.49 -33.66 3.25
C SER A 32 7.82 -32.44 4.12
N ASP A 33 7.81 -32.61 5.44
CA ASP A 33 8.18 -31.58 6.42
C ASP A 33 9.50 -30.88 6.09
N ASP A 34 10.47 -31.60 5.53
CA ASP A 34 11.75 -31.05 5.12
C ASP A 34 11.63 -30.08 3.95
N ALA A 35 10.71 -30.33 3.02
CA ALA A 35 10.40 -29.43 1.92
C ALA A 35 9.71 -28.15 2.44
N LEU A 36 8.78 -28.28 3.40
CA LEU A 36 8.15 -27.13 4.07
C LEU A 36 9.19 -26.27 4.80
N ARG A 37 10.09 -26.90 5.57
CA ARG A 37 11.18 -26.22 6.28
C ARG A 37 12.13 -25.49 5.34
N LYS A 38 12.55 -26.14 4.24
CA LYS A 38 13.40 -25.51 3.22
C LYS A 38 12.69 -24.32 2.56
N ARG A 39 11.38 -24.42 2.29
CA ARG A 39 10.58 -23.34 1.72
C ARG A 39 10.46 -22.16 2.69
N LEU A 40 10.12 -22.42 3.95
CA LEU A 40 10.02 -21.40 4.99
C LEU A 40 11.36 -20.68 5.19
N ASN A 41 12.48 -21.42 5.22
CA ASN A 41 13.81 -20.82 5.34
C ASN A 41 14.10 -19.87 4.17
N ARG A 42 13.80 -20.25 2.91
CA ARG A 42 13.99 -19.36 1.75
C ARG A 42 13.13 -18.10 1.78
N LEU A 43 11.96 -18.17 2.42
CA LEU A 43 11.07 -17.01 2.59
C LEU A 43 11.57 -16.06 3.68
N CYS A 44 12.04 -16.61 4.81
CA CYS A 44 12.46 -15.82 5.96
C CYS A 44 13.93 -15.38 5.92
N GLU A 45 14.78 -16.02 5.10
CA GLU A 45 16.20 -15.67 4.96
C GLU A 45 16.38 -14.32 4.23
N ARG A 46 17.32 -13.51 4.72
CA ARG A 46 17.68 -12.24 4.07
C ARG A 46 18.33 -12.52 2.73
N LYS A 47 17.91 -11.81 1.69
CA LYS A 47 18.58 -11.85 0.39
C LYS A 47 19.98 -11.23 0.50
N LYS A 48 20.84 -11.50 -0.50
CA LYS A 48 22.20 -10.92 -0.60
C LYS A 48 22.21 -9.38 -0.60
N ASN A 49 21.11 -8.75 -1.00
CA ASN A 49 20.93 -7.30 -0.96
C ASN A 49 20.52 -6.75 0.42
N GLY A 50 20.38 -7.61 1.44
CA GLY A 50 19.92 -7.25 2.78
C GLY A 50 18.40 -7.12 2.92
N HIS A 51 17.63 -7.23 1.83
CA HIS A 51 16.18 -7.09 1.87
C HIS A 51 15.49 -8.42 2.29
N LEU A 52 14.46 -8.30 3.12
CA LEU A 52 13.63 -9.42 3.57
C LEU A 52 12.46 -9.68 2.61
N GLN A 53 12.13 -10.93 2.32
CA GLN A 53 10.97 -11.24 1.46
C GLN A 53 9.64 -11.21 2.19
N VAL A 54 9.70 -11.31 3.52
CA VAL A 54 8.57 -11.29 4.44
C VAL A 54 8.69 -10.06 5.34
N PRO A 55 7.57 -9.54 5.88
CA PRO A 55 7.58 -8.51 6.90
C PRO A 55 8.49 -8.83 8.10
N GLN A 56 9.02 -7.79 8.74
CA GLN A 56 10.01 -7.91 9.81
C GLN A 56 9.49 -8.74 10.99
N GLU A 57 8.20 -8.60 11.33
CA GLU A 57 7.56 -9.29 12.44
C GLU A 57 7.58 -10.82 12.24
N LEU A 58 7.36 -11.28 10.99
CA LEU A 58 7.45 -12.71 10.65
C LEU A 58 8.88 -13.23 10.71
N HIS A 59 9.84 -12.41 10.28
CA HIS A 59 11.25 -12.77 10.37
C HIS A 59 11.69 -12.92 11.83
N ASP A 60 11.25 -12.03 12.71
CA ASP A 60 11.56 -12.08 14.14
C ASP A 60 10.93 -13.33 14.80
N MET A 61 9.69 -13.69 14.42
CA MET A 61 9.06 -14.95 14.86
C MET A 61 9.84 -16.19 14.39
N TRP A 62 10.34 -16.16 13.16
CA TRP A 62 11.13 -17.25 12.63
C TRP A 62 12.51 -17.37 13.29
N LEU A 63 13.14 -16.23 13.62
CA LEU A 63 14.43 -16.14 14.31
C LEU A 63 14.36 -16.69 15.74
N LYS A 64 13.27 -16.39 16.47
CA LYS A 64 13.04 -16.94 17.82
C LYS A 64 13.01 -18.47 17.84
N GLY A 65 12.61 -19.10 16.73
CA GLY A 65 12.58 -20.56 16.62
C GLY A 65 11.49 -21.21 17.49
N GLY A 66 11.72 -22.47 17.90
CA GLY A 66 10.81 -23.18 18.80
C GLY A 66 9.37 -23.33 18.26
N ASP A 67 8.39 -23.04 19.11
CA ASP A 67 6.97 -23.20 18.79
C ASP A 67 6.44 -22.13 17.83
N GLU A 68 7.02 -20.92 17.84
CA GLU A 68 6.66 -19.89 16.86
C GLU A 68 7.02 -20.35 15.44
N ARG A 69 8.17 -21.03 15.26
CA ARG A 69 8.54 -21.60 13.96
C ARG A 69 7.63 -22.76 13.54
N LYS A 70 7.20 -23.61 14.47
CA LYS A 70 6.23 -24.69 14.17
C LYS A 70 4.88 -24.11 13.72
N LEU A 71 4.42 -23.05 14.40
CA LEU A 71 3.21 -22.33 14.00
C LEU A 71 3.33 -21.78 12.58
N LEU A 72 4.47 -21.15 12.23
CA LEU A 72 4.70 -20.66 10.87
C LEU A 72 4.70 -21.78 9.81
N LEU A 73 5.25 -22.97 10.13
CA LEU A 73 5.20 -24.13 9.23
C LEU A 73 3.76 -24.61 9.00
N GLN A 74 2.98 -24.72 10.08
CA GLN A 74 1.57 -25.09 9.99
C GLN A 74 0.78 -24.10 9.13
N ARG A 75 0.97 -22.79 9.34
CA ARG A 75 0.29 -21.76 8.53
C ARG A 75 0.73 -21.78 7.06
N LEU A 76 2.00 -22.11 6.80
CA LEU A 76 2.50 -22.25 5.43
C LEU A 76 1.89 -23.47 4.73
N GLN A 77 1.65 -24.54 5.47
CA GLN A 77 0.95 -25.74 4.98
C GLN A 77 -0.54 -25.44 4.72
N GLU A 78 -1.23 -24.78 5.65
CA GLU A 78 -2.63 -24.33 5.49
C GLU A 78 -2.80 -23.37 4.30
N ALA A 79 -1.80 -22.54 4.02
CA ALA A 79 -1.78 -21.64 2.87
C ALA A 79 -1.49 -22.35 1.53
N GLY A 80 -1.27 -23.67 1.52
CA GLY A 80 -0.98 -24.45 0.31
C GLY A 80 0.31 -24.01 -0.38
N LEU A 81 1.34 -23.65 0.38
CA LEU A 81 2.64 -23.14 -0.13
C LEU A 81 2.58 -21.80 -0.91
N ASP A 82 1.42 -21.13 -0.91
CA ASP A 82 1.25 -19.80 -1.50
C ASP A 82 1.84 -18.73 -0.57
N LYS A 83 2.86 -18.03 -1.06
CA LYS A 83 3.61 -17.03 -0.31
C LYS A 83 2.72 -15.86 0.13
N ASP A 84 1.89 -15.35 -0.78
CA ASP A 84 1.16 -14.11 -0.53
C ASP A 84 -0.02 -14.36 0.40
N LYS A 85 -0.69 -15.50 0.25
CA LYS A 85 -1.70 -15.96 1.22
C LYS A 85 -1.10 -16.19 2.60
N PHE A 86 0.04 -16.87 2.67
CA PHE A 86 0.75 -17.08 3.94
C PHE A 86 1.08 -15.77 4.64
N ILE A 87 1.71 -14.81 3.93
CA ILE A 87 2.07 -13.51 4.51
C ILE A 87 0.81 -12.76 4.97
N SER A 88 -0.24 -12.72 4.14
CA SER A 88 -1.48 -12.03 4.47
C SER A 88 -2.13 -12.60 5.73
N THR A 89 -2.27 -13.92 5.83
CA THR A 89 -2.92 -14.58 6.98
C THR A 89 -2.14 -14.35 8.26
N VAL A 90 -0.82 -14.60 8.27
CA VAL A 90 -0.05 -14.49 9.50
C VAL A 90 0.12 -13.04 9.94
N CYS A 91 0.29 -12.08 9.02
CA CYS A 91 0.33 -10.67 9.38
C CYS A 91 -0.99 -10.17 9.97
N LEU A 92 -2.13 -10.67 9.47
CA LEU A 92 -3.44 -10.33 10.02
C LEU A 92 -3.60 -10.88 11.44
N GLU A 93 -3.14 -12.10 11.70
CA GLU A 93 -3.13 -12.70 13.05
C GLU A 93 -2.22 -11.96 14.03
N ILE A 94 -1.03 -11.55 13.60
CA ILE A 94 -0.12 -10.74 14.42
C ILE A 94 -0.81 -9.43 14.79
N LYS A 95 -1.39 -8.73 13.81
CA LYS A 95 -2.15 -7.50 14.03
C LYS A 95 -3.35 -7.70 14.95
N GLN A 96 -4.06 -8.82 14.86
CA GLN A 96 -5.15 -9.15 15.77
C GLN A 96 -4.64 -9.38 17.19
N LYS A 97 -3.54 -10.13 17.37
CA LYS A 97 -2.92 -10.35 18.70
C LYS A 97 -2.42 -9.05 19.32
N GLU A 98 -1.84 -8.17 18.51
CA GLU A 98 -1.43 -6.83 18.95
C GLU A 98 -2.63 -5.94 19.25
N GLY A 99 -3.67 -5.96 18.40
CA GLY A 99 -4.91 -5.22 18.61
C GLY A 99 -5.64 -5.66 19.88
N VAL A 100 -5.60 -6.95 20.24
CA VAL A 100 -6.13 -7.45 21.51
C VAL A 100 -5.35 -6.86 22.70
N LYS A 101 -4.02 -6.74 22.61
CA LYS A 101 -3.21 -6.08 23.65
C LYS A 101 -3.57 -4.60 23.79
N VAL A 102 -3.81 -3.91 22.66
CA VAL A 102 -4.26 -2.51 22.66
C VAL A 102 -5.63 -2.39 23.34
N ARG A 103 -6.60 -3.28 23.03
CA ARG A 103 -7.92 -3.27 23.69
C ARG A 103 -7.84 -3.52 25.19
N SER A 104 -6.99 -4.44 25.65
CA SER A 104 -6.77 -4.67 27.08
C SER A 104 -6.18 -3.45 27.77
N ARG A 105 -5.25 -2.74 27.11
CA ARG A 105 -4.67 -1.49 27.61
C ARG A 105 -5.72 -0.38 27.67
N ILE A 106 -6.54 -0.23 26.63
CA ILE A 106 -7.68 0.71 26.61
C ILE A 106 -8.60 0.43 27.79
N LYS A 107 -8.95 -0.84 28.03
CA LYS A 107 -9.78 -1.23 29.17
C LYS A 107 -9.15 -0.81 30.51
N GLY A 108 -7.86 -1.07 30.71
CA GLY A 108 -7.15 -0.64 31.92
C GLY A 108 -7.09 0.89 32.09
N VAL A 109 -6.96 1.63 30.98
CA VAL A 109 -7.02 3.10 31.01
C VAL A 109 -8.45 3.57 31.31
N LYS A 110 -9.50 2.93 30.76
CA LYS A 110 -10.90 3.21 31.12
C LYS A 110 -11.11 3.06 32.63
N GLU A 111 -10.72 1.91 33.17
CA GLU A 111 -10.86 1.56 34.58
C GLU A 111 -10.09 2.57 35.48
N TYR A 112 -8.88 2.97 35.07
CA TYR A 112 -8.10 4.00 35.76
C TYR A 112 -8.76 5.39 35.72
N CYS A 113 -9.28 5.82 34.57
CA CYS A 113 -9.97 7.09 34.44
C CYS A 113 -11.32 7.12 35.20
N GLU A 114 -12.02 5.99 35.25
CA GLU A 114 -13.25 5.84 36.06
C GLU A 114 -12.96 5.92 37.56
N ALA A 115 -11.85 5.34 38.01
CA ALA A 115 -11.39 5.43 39.39
C ALA A 115 -10.93 6.85 39.78
N ASN A 116 -10.36 7.61 38.84
CA ASN A 116 -9.84 8.98 39.04
C ASN A 116 -10.75 10.04 38.41
N ARG A 117 -12.06 9.88 38.64
CA ARG A 117 -13.17 10.58 37.97
C ARG A 117 -13.12 12.12 37.98
N ALA A 118 -12.40 12.73 38.91
CA ALA A 118 -12.40 14.18 39.12
C ALA A 118 -11.43 14.96 38.22
N GLU A 119 -10.35 14.35 37.73
CA GLU A 119 -9.27 15.07 37.04
C GLU A 119 -9.16 14.75 35.54
N LEU A 120 -9.66 13.59 35.11
CA LEU A 120 -9.34 13.04 33.77
C LEU A 120 -10.55 12.88 32.84
N ILE A 121 -11.75 13.28 33.27
CA ILE A 121 -12.98 13.14 32.48
C ILE A 121 -13.45 14.52 32.01
N GLY A 122 -13.31 14.77 30.71
CA GLY A 122 -14.00 15.86 30.04
C GLY A 122 -15.45 15.46 29.75
N TRP A 123 -16.38 16.40 29.82
CA TRP A 123 -17.76 16.17 29.38
C TRP A 123 -17.90 16.62 27.94
N ASP A 124 -18.43 15.74 27.08
CA ASP A 124 -18.82 16.15 25.73
C ASP A 124 -20.07 17.03 25.82
N LYS A 125 -19.96 18.27 25.32
CA LYS A 125 -21.05 19.26 25.36
C LYS A 125 -22.26 18.84 24.51
N TYR A 126 -22.08 17.98 23.51
CA TYR A 126 -23.11 17.64 22.54
C TYR A 126 -23.81 16.32 22.85
N GLU A 127 -23.06 15.31 23.28
CA GLU A 127 -23.62 13.99 23.57
C GLU A 127 -23.96 13.76 25.05
N ASN A 128 -23.54 14.68 25.93
CA ASN A 128 -23.73 14.59 27.37
C ASN A 128 -23.22 13.25 27.96
N LYS A 129 -22.12 12.75 27.41
CA LYS A 129 -21.41 11.55 27.86
C LYS A 129 -20.01 11.93 28.35
N PRO A 130 -19.46 11.21 29.34
CA PRO A 130 -18.07 11.37 29.74
C PRO A 130 -17.18 10.99 28.55
N LYS A 131 -16.39 11.95 28.07
CA LYS A 131 -15.41 11.74 27.01
C LYS A 131 -14.05 11.55 27.67
N TYR A 132 -13.47 10.38 27.45
CA TYR A 132 -12.17 10.09 28.01
C TYR A 132 -11.08 10.56 27.04
N TRP A 133 -10.01 11.17 27.57
CA TRP A 133 -8.89 11.68 26.75
C TRP A 133 -8.30 10.64 25.79
N TYR A 134 -8.26 9.36 26.18
CA TYR A 134 -7.71 8.30 25.32
C TYR A 134 -8.64 7.94 24.14
N GLU A 135 -9.93 8.29 24.19
CA GLU A 135 -10.86 8.04 23.07
C GLU A 135 -10.61 9.03 21.92
N GLU A 136 -10.23 10.28 22.22
CA GLU A 136 -9.86 11.27 21.19
C GLU A 136 -8.62 10.87 20.41
N ASP A 137 -7.59 10.36 21.09
CA ASP A 137 -6.35 9.93 20.42
C ASP A 137 -6.57 8.69 19.53
N LEU A 138 -7.37 7.73 19.99
CA LEU A 138 -7.67 6.52 19.22
C LEU A 138 -8.56 6.79 18.00
N GLU A 139 -9.53 7.69 18.14
CA GLU A 139 -10.39 8.10 17.03
C GLU A 139 -9.58 8.87 15.98
N MET A 140 -8.68 9.76 16.41
CA MET A 140 -7.76 10.47 15.54
C MET A 140 -6.78 9.52 14.82
N GLU A 141 -6.20 8.54 15.52
CA GLU A 141 -5.33 7.53 14.91
C GLU A 141 -6.08 6.65 13.91
N TRP A 142 -7.32 6.27 14.22
CA TRP A 142 -8.17 5.48 13.34
C TRP A 142 -8.54 6.25 12.07
N GLU A 143 -8.93 7.52 12.18
CA GLU A 143 -9.18 8.39 11.03
C GLU A 143 -7.94 8.57 10.16
N LYS A 144 -6.78 8.81 10.78
CA LYS A 144 -5.49 8.91 10.08
C LYS A 144 -5.12 7.62 9.37
N GLN A 145 -5.44 6.47 9.96
CA GLN A 145 -5.23 5.16 9.33
C GLN A 145 -6.20 4.93 8.15
N LYS A 146 -7.46 5.35 8.30
CA LYS A 146 -8.48 5.30 7.24
C LYS A 146 -8.11 6.20 6.05
N GLU A 147 -7.53 7.36 6.31
CA GLU A 147 -7.02 8.26 5.29
C GLU A 147 -5.78 7.68 4.57
N ARG A 148 -4.89 7.00 5.32
CA ARG A 148 -3.75 6.25 4.74
C ARG A 148 -4.20 5.08 3.87
N SER A 149 -5.25 4.35 4.25
CA SER A 149 -5.77 3.24 3.44
C SER A 149 -6.54 3.75 2.21
N ALA A 150 -7.29 4.84 2.34
CA ALA A 150 -7.95 5.50 1.22
C ALA A 150 -6.94 6.05 0.20
N SER A 151 -5.88 6.73 0.66
CA SER A 151 -4.83 7.26 -0.21
C SER A 151 -4.02 6.16 -0.90
N THR A 152 -3.71 5.04 -0.22
CA THR A 152 -3.05 3.89 -0.87
C THR A 152 -3.93 3.20 -1.90
N THR A 153 -5.23 3.05 -1.62
CA THR A 153 -6.20 2.49 -2.58
C THR A 153 -6.30 3.38 -3.82
N THR A 154 -6.43 4.69 -3.62
CA THR A 154 -6.46 5.69 -4.70
C THR A 154 -5.18 5.65 -5.53
N LYS A 155 -4.01 5.50 -4.88
CA LYS A 155 -2.72 5.38 -5.57
C LYS A 155 -2.64 4.11 -6.44
N MET A 156 -3.15 2.98 -5.96
CA MET A 156 -3.21 1.75 -6.75
C MET A 156 -4.16 1.86 -7.94
N GLU A 157 -5.29 2.55 -7.77
CA GLU A 157 -6.28 2.75 -8.84
C GLU A 157 -5.76 3.71 -9.93
N MET A 158 -5.01 4.76 -9.55
CA MET A 158 -4.33 5.63 -10.51
C MET A 158 -3.23 4.91 -11.31
N GLN A 159 -2.48 3.99 -10.69
CA GLN A 159 -1.49 3.19 -11.43
C GLN A 159 -2.16 2.25 -12.44
N ARG A 160 -3.28 1.61 -12.04
CA ARG A 160 -4.02 0.69 -12.90
C ARG A 160 -4.68 1.36 -14.10
N THR A 161 -5.08 2.62 -13.94
CA THR A 161 -5.67 3.42 -15.03
C THR A 161 -4.60 4.08 -15.90
N GLY A 162 -3.43 4.43 -15.35
CA GLY A 162 -2.31 5.00 -16.09
C GLY A 162 -1.63 4.03 -17.06
N GLU A 163 -1.49 2.75 -16.71
CA GLU A 163 -0.81 1.76 -17.57
C GLU A 163 -1.63 1.35 -18.81
N ASN A 164 -2.96 1.51 -18.80
CA ASN A 164 -3.79 1.19 -19.96
C ASN A 164 -3.86 2.32 -21.00
N VAL A 165 -3.49 3.56 -20.64
CA VAL A 165 -3.52 4.69 -21.60
C VAL A 165 -2.19 4.84 -22.34
N ALA A 166 -1.07 4.39 -21.76
CA ALA A 166 0.26 4.53 -22.37
C ALA A 166 0.54 3.55 -23.53
N ASN A 167 -0.24 2.46 -23.67
CA ASN A 167 -0.01 1.46 -24.72
C ASN A 167 -0.71 1.77 -26.05
N ASP A 168 -1.54 2.82 -26.14
CA ASP A 168 -2.33 3.12 -27.36
C ASP A 168 -1.88 4.38 -28.13
N MET A 169 -0.71 4.94 -27.80
CA MET A 169 -0.18 6.17 -28.43
C MET A 169 1.25 6.02 -28.99
N THR A 170 1.75 4.79 -29.18
CA THR A 170 3.03 4.57 -29.90
C THR A 170 2.85 4.65 -31.42
N THR A 171 2.51 5.85 -31.90
CA THR A 171 2.78 6.26 -33.27
C THR A 171 3.97 7.23 -33.23
N PRO A 172 5.17 6.86 -33.71
CA PRO A 172 6.32 7.75 -33.66
C PRO A 172 6.16 8.87 -34.71
N MET A 173 5.77 10.06 -34.27
CA MET A 173 6.00 11.28 -35.05
C MET A 173 7.48 11.62 -35.00
N GLN A 174 8.21 11.30 -36.08
CA GLN A 174 9.53 11.85 -36.36
C GLN A 174 9.41 13.37 -36.53
N MET A 175 9.92 14.12 -35.56
CA MET A 175 10.27 15.53 -35.76
C MET A 175 11.78 15.64 -35.89
N ASP A 176 12.23 15.87 -37.12
CA ASP A 176 13.60 16.28 -37.43
C ASP A 176 13.82 17.70 -36.92
N MET A 177 14.49 17.83 -35.77
CA MET A 177 14.96 19.11 -35.26
C MET A 177 16.48 19.21 -35.49
N GLN A 178 16.85 19.59 -36.72
CA GLN A 178 18.22 20.03 -37.03
C GLN A 178 18.43 21.42 -36.43
N LEU A 179 18.97 21.48 -35.20
CA LEU A 179 19.44 22.72 -34.61
C LEU A 179 20.95 22.85 -34.82
N ALA A 180 21.33 23.73 -35.74
CA ALA A 180 22.69 24.19 -35.94
C ALA A 180 23.12 25.03 -34.73
N ALA A 181 24.10 24.54 -33.95
CA ALA A 181 24.80 25.34 -32.95
C ALA A 181 26.24 25.57 -33.41
N ARG A 182 26.40 26.74 -34.04
CA ARG A 182 27.62 27.41 -34.47
C ARG A 182 28.40 27.87 -33.22
N GLY A 183 29.69 27.60 -33.20
CA GLY A 183 30.55 27.80 -32.03
C GLY A 183 30.95 29.26 -31.73
N MET A 184 31.56 29.41 -30.55
CA MET A 184 32.59 30.38 -30.11
C MET A 184 33.34 29.66 -28.97
N GLY A 185 34.66 29.44 -28.99
CA GLY A 185 35.70 30.47 -28.74
C GLY A 185 35.48 31.07 -27.35
N GLU A 186 36.33 30.94 -26.32
CA GLU A 186 37.76 31.30 -26.28
C GLU A 186 38.31 31.06 -24.83
N PRO A 187 39.46 31.61 -24.36
CA PRO A 187 40.74 30.93 -24.17
C PRO A 187 41.16 30.70 -22.69
N GLY A 188 42.29 30.00 -22.53
CA GLY A 188 42.80 29.50 -21.26
C GLY A 188 43.40 30.52 -20.28
N LYS A 189 43.70 29.99 -19.09
CA LYS A 189 44.68 30.52 -18.14
C LYS A 189 45.22 29.37 -17.28
N ALA A 190 46.49 29.07 -17.47
CA ALA A 190 47.28 28.25 -16.56
C ALA A 190 47.69 29.09 -15.33
N PRO A 191 47.63 28.55 -14.10
CA PRO A 191 48.31 29.16 -12.97
C PRO A 191 49.73 28.58 -12.81
N VAL A 192 50.70 29.49 -12.81
CA VAL A 192 52.13 29.30 -12.53
C VAL A 192 52.35 29.12 -11.01
N PRO A 193 53.31 28.30 -10.56
CA PRO A 193 53.58 28.07 -9.14
C PRO A 193 54.30 29.26 -8.49
N MET A 194 53.74 29.78 -7.40
CA MET A 194 54.43 30.73 -6.51
C MET A 194 55.26 29.96 -5.48
N THR A 195 56.55 29.85 -5.76
CA THR A 195 57.61 29.62 -4.77
C THR A 195 57.94 30.92 -4.06
N THR A 196 57.68 31.01 -2.75
CA THR A 196 58.35 31.95 -1.86
C THR A 196 58.93 31.15 -0.69
N GLY A 197 60.25 31.05 -0.66
CA GLY A 197 60.97 30.55 0.49
C GLY A 197 60.95 31.57 1.63
N SER A 198 60.85 31.08 2.86
CA SER A 198 61.40 31.77 4.01
C SER A 198 62.10 30.76 4.90
N ARG A 199 63.38 31.03 5.11
CA ARG A 199 64.36 30.29 5.90
C ARG A 199 64.29 30.82 7.33
N GLY A 200 64.39 29.91 8.31
CA GLY A 200 64.94 30.23 9.63
C GLY A 200 63.90 30.35 10.74
N GLY A 201 63.98 29.41 11.69
CA GLY A 201 63.27 29.48 12.95
C GLY A 201 63.09 28.10 13.57
N ASP A 202 64.14 27.60 14.22
CA ASP A 202 64.03 26.55 15.24
C ASP A 202 62.97 26.95 16.26
N SER A 203 61.78 26.35 16.18
CA SER A 203 60.81 26.41 17.25
C SER A 203 59.83 25.25 17.14
N LEU A 204 60.03 24.29 18.06
CA LEU A 204 59.01 23.47 18.69
C LEU A 204 57.88 22.95 17.78
N LEU A 205 57.98 21.66 17.45
CA LEU A 205 56.91 20.84 16.87
C LEU A 205 55.54 21.29 17.40
N PRO A 206 54.61 21.78 16.54
CA PRO A 206 53.26 22.03 16.97
C PRO A 206 52.65 20.69 17.35
N CYS A 207 52.34 20.54 18.65
CA CYS A 207 51.52 19.46 19.16
C CYS A 207 50.16 19.52 18.44
N VAL A 208 50.04 18.84 17.30
CA VAL A 208 48.75 18.58 16.67
C VAL A 208 48.03 17.62 17.61
N PRO A 209 46.92 18.03 18.25
CA PRO A 209 46.18 17.14 19.13
C PRO A 209 45.78 15.91 18.31
N ARG A 210 46.10 14.72 18.83
CA ARG A 210 45.99 13.41 18.16
C ARG A 210 44.60 13.05 17.60
N ASN A 211 43.60 13.92 17.80
CA ASN A 211 42.20 13.73 17.43
C ASN A 211 41.65 14.84 16.50
N ALA A 212 42.47 15.76 15.99
CA ALA A 212 42.00 16.76 15.03
C ALA A 212 41.85 16.12 13.64
N VAL A 213 40.63 15.70 13.31
CA VAL A 213 40.28 15.27 11.96
C VAL A 213 40.59 16.43 10.99
N PRO A 214 41.34 16.20 9.90
CA PRO A 214 41.65 17.26 8.95
C PRO A 214 40.35 17.87 8.42
N SER A 215 40.25 19.21 8.42
CA SER A 215 39.06 19.94 7.94
C SER A 215 38.63 19.52 6.51
N SER A 216 39.58 19.09 5.68
CA SER A 216 39.34 18.56 4.33
C SER A 216 38.58 17.22 4.31
N VAL A 217 38.68 16.41 5.37
CA VAL A 217 37.94 15.15 5.50
C VAL A 217 36.52 15.42 5.97
N VAL A 218 36.34 16.37 6.91
CA VAL A 218 35.02 16.78 7.40
C VAL A 218 34.19 17.39 6.28
N THR A 219 34.77 18.29 5.48
CA THR A 219 34.09 18.92 4.33
C THR A 219 33.67 17.90 3.27
N LYS A 220 34.55 16.96 2.88
CA LYS A 220 34.20 15.87 1.95
C LYS A 220 33.09 14.96 2.49
N TYR A 221 33.11 14.68 3.79
CA TYR A 221 32.07 13.90 4.44
C TYR A 221 30.72 14.62 4.44
N MET A 222 30.71 15.91 4.79
CA MET A 222 29.51 16.76 4.75
C MET A 222 28.94 16.90 3.33
N ASP A 223 29.78 17.10 2.31
CA ASP A 223 29.34 17.13 0.91
C ASP A 223 28.70 15.81 0.47
N GLY A 224 29.29 14.67 0.86
CA GLY A 224 28.72 13.35 0.60
C GLY A 224 27.39 13.13 1.32
N LEU A 225 27.24 13.66 2.53
CA LEU A 225 26.01 13.61 3.31
C LEU A 225 24.91 14.48 2.68
N ALA A 226 25.23 15.71 2.29
CA ALA A 226 24.32 16.61 1.60
C ALA A 226 23.82 16.01 0.27
N LYS A 227 24.70 15.39 -0.52
CA LYS A 227 24.30 14.69 -1.77
C LYS A 227 23.35 13.52 -1.52
N ARG A 228 23.57 12.74 -0.46
CA ARG A 228 22.67 11.62 -0.09
C ARG A 228 21.32 12.13 0.41
N ILE A 229 21.31 13.16 1.24
CA ILE A 229 20.08 13.81 1.72
C ILE A 229 19.28 14.37 0.54
N ASN A 230 19.92 15.10 -0.38
CA ASN A 230 19.24 15.66 -1.55
C ASN A 230 18.73 14.58 -2.50
N LYS A 231 19.45 13.45 -2.65
CA LYS A 231 18.98 12.32 -3.43
C LYS A 231 17.75 11.64 -2.78
N ASP A 232 17.79 11.41 -1.47
CA ASP A 232 16.68 10.82 -0.73
C ASP A 232 15.47 11.74 -0.69
N LEU A 233 15.67 13.05 -0.52
CA LEU A 233 14.63 14.06 -0.60
C LEU A 233 14.04 14.14 -2.01
N GLY A 234 14.88 14.20 -3.04
CA GLY A 234 14.41 14.17 -4.43
C GLY A 234 13.66 12.89 -4.80
N GLN A 235 14.01 11.75 -4.19
CA GLN A 235 13.33 10.48 -4.44
C GLN A 235 12.01 10.35 -3.64
N LYS A 236 11.93 10.92 -2.44
CA LYS A 236 10.72 10.90 -1.61
C LYS A 236 9.72 11.99 -1.96
N TYR A 237 10.22 13.13 -2.43
CA TYR A 237 9.47 14.36 -2.66
C TYR A 237 9.54 14.83 -4.12
N GLY A 238 10.16 14.07 -5.03
CA GLY A 238 10.15 14.37 -6.47
C GLY A 238 8.75 14.36 -7.09
N ASP A 239 7.77 13.77 -6.40
CA ASP A 239 6.36 13.81 -6.78
C ASP A 239 5.60 15.01 -6.20
N ILE A 240 6.27 16.00 -5.57
CA ILE A 240 5.58 17.21 -5.07
C ILE A 240 5.06 18.05 -6.24
N ASP A 241 5.83 18.23 -7.31
CA ASP A 241 5.44 19.07 -8.45
C ASP A 241 4.09 18.67 -9.08
N PRO A 242 3.80 17.39 -9.38
CA PRO A 242 2.49 17.00 -9.88
C PRO A 242 1.36 17.18 -8.85
N ILE A 243 1.66 17.10 -7.54
CA ILE A 243 0.69 17.38 -6.48
C ILE A 243 0.39 18.88 -6.43
N VAL A 244 1.41 19.73 -6.46
CA VAL A 244 1.26 21.20 -6.50
C VAL A 244 0.48 21.63 -7.74
N ALA A 245 0.74 21.02 -8.90
CA ALA A 245 -0.02 21.27 -10.12
C ALA A 245 -1.51 20.89 -9.97
N LYS A 246 -1.82 19.76 -9.32
CA LYS A 246 -3.20 19.35 -9.02
C LYS A 246 -3.90 20.32 -8.06
N VAL A 247 -3.22 20.73 -6.99
CA VAL A 247 -3.75 21.72 -6.04
C VAL A 247 -4.03 23.02 -6.77
N GLY A 248 -3.11 23.52 -7.60
CA GLY A 248 -3.32 24.73 -8.40
C GLY A 248 -4.51 24.63 -9.37
N LYS A 249 -4.76 23.45 -9.95
CA LYS A 249 -5.96 23.23 -10.78
C LYS A 249 -7.24 23.30 -9.95
N LEU A 250 -7.28 22.63 -8.79
CA LEU A 250 -8.44 22.66 -7.89
C LEU A 250 -8.74 24.08 -7.39
N THR A 251 -7.71 24.88 -7.09
CA THR A 251 -7.88 26.28 -6.69
C THR A 251 -8.53 27.10 -7.81
N LYS A 252 -8.10 26.93 -9.07
CA LYS A 252 -8.71 27.61 -10.23
C LYS A 252 -10.16 27.17 -10.46
N ASP A 253 -10.44 25.88 -10.30
CA ASP A 253 -11.81 25.36 -10.43
C ASP A 253 -12.72 25.93 -9.33
N LEU A 254 -12.21 26.08 -8.11
CA LEU A 254 -12.93 26.72 -6.99
C LEU A 254 -13.21 28.21 -7.25
N GLU A 255 -12.21 28.95 -7.75
CA GLU A 255 -12.36 30.36 -8.15
C GLU A 255 -13.41 30.51 -9.25
N ALA A 256 -13.44 29.61 -10.24
CA ALA A 256 -14.44 29.63 -11.29
C ALA A 256 -15.86 29.36 -10.76
N VAL A 257 -16.01 28.46 -9.78
CA VAL A 257 -17.31 28.22 -9.11
C VAL A 257 -17.75 29.44 -8.30
N LEU A 258 -16.83 30.07 -7.56
CA LEU A 258 -17.11 31.29 -6.81
C LEU A 258 -17.53 32.45 -7.72
N SER A 259 -16.87 32.60 -8.87
CA SER A 259 -17.27 33.58 -9.90
C SER A 259 -18.70 33.30 -10.37
N LYS A 260 -19.03 32.06 -10.75
CA LYS A 260 -20.38 31.70 -11.20
C LYS A 260 -21.44 31.91 -10.13
N MET A 261 -21.12 31.61 -8.86
CA MET A 261 -22.03 31.90 -7.76
C MET A 261 -22.26 33.41 -7.64
N THR A 262 -21.20 34.21 -7.72
CA THR A 262 -21.28 35.67 -7.67
C THR A 262 -22.14 36.21 -8.81
N ASP A 263 -21.99 35.66 -10.02
CA ASP A 263 -22.82 36.02 -11.18
C ASP A 263 -24.30 35.70 -10.91
N VAL A 264 -24.62 34.49 -10.44
CA VAL A 264 -26.00 34.09 -10.09
C VAL A 264 -26.59 34.98 -8.98
N TYR A 265 -25.81 35.34 -7.97
CA TYR A 265 -26.26 36.25 -6.92
C TYR A 265 -26.50 37.66 -7.46
N SER A 266 -25.65 38.13 -8.37
CA SER A 266 -25.81 39.44 -9.00
C SER A 266 -27.03 39.48 -9.94
N GLU A 267 -27.31 38.40 -10.67
CA GLU A 267 -28.51 38.27 -11.51
C GLU A 267 -29.79 38.12 -10.67
N GLY A 268 -29.76 37.31 -9.62
CA GLY A 268 -30.89 37.13 -8.70
C GLY A 268 -31.25 38.40 -7.90
N ALA A 269 -30.27 39.26 -7.64
CA ALA A 269 -30.51 40.59 -7.06
C ALA A 269 -31.29 41.52 -8.02
N VAL A 270 -31.25 41.28 -9.33
CA VAL A 270 -32.03 42.03 -10.33
C VAL A 270 -33.49 41.54 -10.38
N GLU A 271 -33.77 40.28 -10.01
CA GLU A 271 -35.11 39.68 -10.03
C GLU A 271 -35.94 39.89 -8.75
N GLY A 272 -35.51 40.78 -7.86
CA GLY A 272 -36.31 41.22 -6.70
C GLY A 272 -36.17 40.37 -5.44
N TYR A 273 -35.17 39.48 -5.38
CA TYR A 273 -34.75 38.87 -4.12
C TYR A 273 -33.79 39.83 -3.39
N SER A 274 -34.25 40.44 -2.28
CA SER A 274 -33.34 41.21 -1.43
C SER A 274 -32.31 40.26 -0.81
N ALA A 275 -31.05 40.70 -0.66
CA ALA A 275 -29.99 39.89 -0.08
C ALA A 275 -30.38 39.30 1.30
N GLU A 276 -31.19 40.02 2.08
CA GLU A 276 -31.70 39.59 3.39
C GLU A 276 -32.66 38.38 3.32
N THR A 277 -33.41 38.22 2.22
CA THR A 277 -34.32 37.07 2.07
C THR A 277 -33.58 35.80 1.66
N GLN A 278 -32.47 35.88 0.94
CA GLN A 278 -31.71 34.69 0.50
C GLN A 278 -30.96 33.99 1.64
N ASP A 279 -30.38 34.75 2.59
CA ASP A 279 -29.73 34.18 3.78
C ASP A 279 -30.75 33.47 4.69
N SER A 280 -31.98 33.98 4.76
CA SER A 280 -33.05 33.36 5.56
C SER A 280 -33.58 32.04 4.96
N VAL A 281 -33.62 31.93 3.63
CA VAL A 281 -34.10 30.72 2.94
C VAL A 281 -33.09 29.56 3.06
N THR A 282 -31.78 29.85 3.03
CA THR A 282 -30.74 28.81 3.20
C THR A 282 -30.70 28.23 4.62
N LEU A 283 -31.08 29.01 5.65
CA LEU A 283 -31.24 28.54 7.02
C LEU A 283 -32.48 27.65 7.23
N GLU A 284 -33.59 27.93 6.54
CA GLU A 284 -34.80 27.10 6.60
C GLU A 284 -34.66 25.76 5.86
N VAL A 285 -33.94 25.73 4.74
CA VAL A 285 -33.71 24.48 3.98
C VAL A 285 -32.78 23.53 4.76
N ARG A 286 -31.91 24.05 5.63
CA ARG A 286 -31.02 23.24 6.48
C ARG A 286 -31.69 22.65 7.72
N THR A 287 -32.80 23.23 8.17
CA THR A 287 -33.54 22.79 9.36
C THR A 287 -34.73 21.86 9.04
N LYS A 288 -35.21 21.86 7.79
CA LYS A 288 -36.18 20.88 7.29
C LYS A 288 -35.44 19.67 6.69
N SER A 289 -34.92 18.81 7.57
CA SER A 289 -34.41 17.50 7.21
C SER A 289 -35.48 16.71 6.45
N ILE A 290 -35.25 16.48 5.15
CA ILE A 290 -36.11 15.65 4.31
C ILE A 290 -36.05 14.22 4.88
N PRO A 291 -37.17 13.64 5.35
CA PRO A 291 -37.17 12.25 5.78
C PRO A 291 -36.92 11.37 4.56
N ILE A 292 -35.77 10.69 4.55
CA ILE A 292 -35.43 9.68 3.54
C ILE A 292 -36.50 8.58 3.65
N PRO A 293 -37.33 8.35 2.61
CA PRO A 293 -38.32 7.28 2.67
C PRO A 293 -37.59 5.94 2.72
N LYS A 294 -37.90 5.15 3.76
CA LYS A 294 -37.43 3.76 3.91
C LYS A 294 -37.87 2.97 2.67
N SER A 295 -36.92 2.52 1.86
CA SER A 295 -37.17 1.66 0.71
C SER A 295 -37.83 0.37 1.18
N SER A 296 -39.09 0.16 0.79
CA SER A 296 -39.79 -1.11 0.98
C SER A 296 -39.15 -2.18 0.09
N ALA A 297 -38.94 -3.35 0.66
CA ALA A 297 -38.30 -4.49 0.01
C ALA A 297 -39.12 -4.94 -1.22
N VAL A 298 -38.58 -4.68 -2.40
CA VAL A 298 -39.09 -5.23 -3.67
C VAL A 298 -38.63 -6.68 -3.77
N LYS A 299 -39.59 -7.61 -3.71
CA LYS A 299 -39.38 -9.04 -3.99
C LYS A 299 -38.89 -9.21 -5.44
N PRO A 300 -37.77 -9.91 -5.69
CA PRO A 300 -37.34 -10.18 -7.07
C PRO A 300 -38.28 -11.22 -7.70
N LYS A 301 -38.93 -10.80 -8.80
CA LYS A 301 -39.74 -11.64 -9.68
C LYS A 301 -38.81 -12.49 -10.55
N ALA A 302 -38.96 -13.81 -10.45
CA ALA A 302 -38.18 -14.81 -11.19
C ALA A 302 -38.23 -14.56 -12.71
N LYS A 303 -37.06 -14.48 -13.35
CA LYS A 303 -36.90 -14.52 -14.81
C LYS A 303 -36.63 -15.96 -15.27
N ALA A 304 -37.22 -16.27 -16.42
CA ALA A 304 -37.34 -17.58 -17.03
C ALA A 304 -36.01 -18.17 -17.55
N LYS A 305 -36.02 -19.51 -17.62
CA LYS A 305 -35.04 -20.43 -18.20
C LYS A 305 -34.43 -19.91 -19.53
N GLY A 306 -33.11 -19.73 -19.52
CA GLY A 306 -32.28 -19.72 -20.73
C GLY A 306 -31.71 -21.12 -20.99
N THR A 307 -31.84 -21.59 -22.22
CA THR A 307 -31.35 -22.87 -22.77
C THR A 307 -29.81 -22.98 -22.75
N PRO A 308 -29.24 -24.19 -22.58
CA PRO A 308 -27.80 -24.38 -22.52
C PRO A 308 -27.13 -24.22 -23.90
N LYS A 309 -26.09 -23.37 -23.95
CA LYS A 309 -25.23 -23.18 -25.12
C LYS A 309 -24.17 -24.28 -25.16
N VAL A 310 -24.14 -24.97 -26.29
CA VAL A 310 -23.25 -26.06 -26.69
C VAL A 310 -21.78 -25.73 -26.44
N ALA A 311 -21.07 -26.64 -25.79
CA ALA A 311 -19.63 -26.58 -25.54
C ALA A 311 -18.81 -26.78 -26.83
N PRO A 312 -17.73 -26.01 -27.05
CA PRO A 312 -16.79 -26.30 -28.13
C PRO A 312 -15.87 -27.47 -27.77
N LYS A 313 -15.82 -28.40 -28.72
CA LYS A 313 -14.98 -29.59 -28.87
C LYS A 313 -13.49 -29.31 -28.52
N PRO A 314 -12.83 -30.11 -27.67
CA PRO A 314 -11.39 -30.00 -27.47
C PRO A 314 -10.63 -30.51 -28.69
N ALA A 315 -9.77 -29.65 -29.24
CA ALA A 315 -8.84 -29.99 -30.30
C ALA A 315 -7.73 -30.91 -29.75
N ALA A 316 -7.40 -31.92 -30.55
CA ALA A 316 -6.42 -32.94 -30.24
C ALA A 316 -4.99 -32.51 -30.60
N LYS A 317 -4.05 -33.02 -29.78
CA LYS A 317 -2.63 -33.35 -30.08
C LYS A 317 -1.63 -32.19 -30.30
N PRO A 318 -0.29 -32.39 -30.07
CA PRO A 318 0.42 -33.67 -30.09
C PRO A 318 1.40 -33.98 -28.94
N GLU A 319 1.70 -35.29 -28.89
CA GLU A 319 2.84 -35.95 -28.27
C GLU A 319 4.20 -35.40 -28.75
N ALA A 320 5.21 -35.70 -27.93
CA ALA A 320 6.64 -35.81 -28.21
C ALA A 320 7.52 -34.60 -27.83
N ALA A 321 8.32 -34.78 -26.77
CA ALA A 321 9.74 -35.05 -26.94
C ALA A 321 10.41 -35.38 -25.58
N SER A 322 10.72 -36.66 -25.43
CA SER A 322 11.71 -37.20 -24.50
C SER A 322 13.10 -36.67 -24.88
N ALA A 323 13.77 -35.97 -23.96
CA ALA A 323 15.19 -35.64 -24.08
C ALA A 323 15.93 -36.01 -22.78
N LYS A 324 16.94 -36.87 -22.96
CA LYS A 324 17.82 -37.49 -21.97
C LYS A 324 18.71 -36.50 -21.18
N PRO A 325 19.30 -36.95 -20.05
CA PRO A 325 20.12 -36.11 -19.17
C PRO A 325 21.57 -35.96 -19.67
N GLY A 326 22.06 -34.72 -19.65
CA GLY A 326 23.46 -34.39 -19.92
C GLY A 326 24.31 -34.40 -18.65
N LYS A 327 25.15 -35.43 -18.49
CA LYS A 327 26.33 -35.41 -17.62
C LYS A 327 27.25 -34.24 -18.03
N ARG A 328 27.67 -33.42 -17.06
CA ARG A 328 28.93 -32.67 -17.16
C ARG A 328 29.60 -32.65 -15.78
N GLY A 329 30.55 -33.55 -15.60
CA GLY A 329 31.66 -33.32 -14.69
C GLY A 329 32.65 -32.35 -15.30
N LYS A 330 33.28 -31.53 -14.46
CA LYS A 330 34.63 -30.96 -14.60
C LYS A 330 34.95 -30.34 -13.23
N LYS A 331 35.89 -30.99 -12.54
CA LYS A 331 37.21 -30.49 -12.18
C LYS A 331 37.16 -29.64 -10.92
#